data_AF-A0A957X0H3-F1
#
_entry.id   AF-A0A957X0H3-F1
#
_cell.length_a   1.000
_cell.length_b   1.000
_cell.length_c   1.000
_cell.angle_alpha   90.00
_cell.angle_beta   90.00
_cell.angle_gamma   90.00
#
_symmetry.space_group_name_H-M   'P 1'
#
loop_
_entity.id
_entity.type
_entity.pdbx_description
1 polymer ?
#
loop_
_entity_poly.entity_id
_entity_poly.type
_entity_poly.pdbx_seq_one_letter_code
_entity_poly.pdbx_strand_id
1 'polypeptide(L)'
;MTPLNYLDFDLAIETLDATTNRHRARVLNSPVGQATGEFTLPFDERDLELLFLRLGRPRRSVRRIGSPEMAAAQQFGSTLYQTVFTGGVQNCLQRSLDAARSQGRGVRLRLRLSDAPVLTDLPWEFLFDTNHSHFLAYSTATPIVRYLDLPQGMGPLAVEPPLKILVMIANPRDYGYEPLDVEAEWQKVHGALAELEEQGLVEVTRLEVATLGALQRQLRRDSYHIFHFVGHGGFDEQTQSGALLLEDEDGRSRMVSGHYLGALLRDHFSLRLALLNACEGARTSRVDPFAGVAQHLVQQGIPAVIAMQ
;
A
#
# COMPACT_ATOMS: atom_id res chain seq x y z
N MET A 1 11.77 -15.33 -15.38
CA MET A 1 10.48 -15.97 -15.03
C MET A 1 9.41 -15.35 -15.92
N THR A 2 8.57 -16.15 -16.57
CA THR A 2 7.43 -15.63 -17.34
C THR A 2 6.46 -14.94 -16.36
N PRO A 3 5.96 -13.72 -16.65
CA PRO A 3 5.04 -13.03 -15.75
C PRO A 3 3.78 -13.88 -15.54
N LEU A 4 3.40 -14.08 -14.27
CA LEU A 4 2.21 -14.83 -13.90
C LEU A 4 0.97 -14.01 -14.29
N ASN A 5 0.05 -14.61 -15.03
CA ASN A 5 -1.25 -14.00 -15.33
C ASN A 5 -2.22 -14.21 -14.17
N TYR A 6 -3.06 -13.21 -13.88
CA TYR A 6 -4.00 -13.26 -12.76
C TYR A 6 -5.44 -13.32 -13.22
N LEU A 7 -6.27 -14.02 -12.45
CA LEU A 7 -7.72 -13.89 -12.46
C LEU A 7 -8.14 -12.96 -11.32
N ASP A 8 -9.17 -12.15 -11.52
CA ASP A 8 -9.63 -11.20 -10.50
C ASP A 8 -10.62 -11.84 -9.52
N PHE A 9 -10.44 -11.57 -8.24
CA PHE A 9 -11.40 -11.83 -7.18
C PHE A 9 -11.77 -10.49 -6.52
N ASP A 10 -12.94 -9.97 -6.86
CA ASP A 10 -13.40 -8.65 -6.42
C ASP A 10 -14.27 -8.79 -5.18
N LEU A 11 -13.74 -8.40 -4.03
CA LEU A 11 -14.43 -8.41 -2.75
C LEU A 11 -14.76 -6.98 -2.34
N ALA A 12 -16.03 -6.64 -2.35
CA ALA A 12 -16.53 -5.40 -1.75
C ALA A 12 -17.02 -5.66 -0.33
N ILE A 13 -16.71 -4.73 0.58
CA ILE A 13 -17.21 -4.78 1.94
C ILE A 13 -17.92 -3.45 2.25
N GLU A 14 -19.15 -3.56 2.72
CA GLU A 14 -19.99 -2.43 3.15
C GLU A 14 -20.32 -2.56 4.64
N THR A 15 -20.33 -1.43 5.35
CA THR A 15 -20.80 -1.39 6.74
C THR A 15 -22.32 -1.37 6.77
N LEU A 16 -22.92 -2.38 7.40
CA LEU A 16 -24.36 -2.45 7.63
C LEU A 16 -24.77 -1.69 8.90
N ASP A 17 -23.93 -1.77 9.92
CA ASP A 17 -24.17 -1.15 11.23
C ASP A 17 -22.83 -0.94 11.96
N ALA A 18 -22.41 0.33 12.05
CA ALA A 18 -21.17 0.71 12.70
C ALA A 18 -21.20 0.51 14.22
N THR A 19 -22.39 0.50 14.86
CA THR A 19 -22.49 0.34 16.32
C THR A 19 -22.27 -1.09 16.77
N THR A 20 -22.57 -2.05 15.88
CA THR A 20 -22.41 -3.48 16.13
C THR A 20 -21.26 -4.10 15.33
N ASN A 21 -20.42 -3.28 14.69
CA ASN A 21 -19.35 -3.71 13.77
C ASN A 21 -19.83 -4.75 12.76
N ARG A 22 -21.05 -4.57 12.24
CA ARG A 22 -21.68 -5.51 11.31
C ARG A 22 -21.46 -5.05 9.88
N HIS A 23 -20.95 -5.94 9.06
CA HIS A 23 -20.56 -5.68 7.68
C HIS A 23 -21.11 -6.75 6.75
N ARG A 24 -21.12 -6.45 5.46
CA ARG A 24 -21.45 -7.40 4.39
C ARG A 24 -20.30 -7.50 3.40
N ALA A 25 -19.77 -8.72 3.24
CA ALA A 25 -18.85 -9.09 2.18
C ALA A 25 -19.62 -9.51 0.93
N ARG A 26 -19.28 -8.93 -0.22
CA ARG A 26 -19.87 -9.22 -1.53
C ARG A 26 -18.78 -9.54 -2.53
N VAL A 27 -18.78 -10.77 -3.06
CA VAL A 27 -17.95 -11.14 -4.20
C VAL A 27 -18.65 -10.63 -5.46
N LEU A 28 -18.14 -9.53 -6.01
CA LEU A 28 -18.71 -8.87 -7.19
C LEU A 28 -18.34 -9.59 -8.48
N ASN A 29 -17.13 -10.13 -8.53
CA ASN A 29 -16.59 -10.85 -9.67
C ASN A 29 -15.57 -11.86 -9.18
N SER A 30 -15.65 -13.09 -9.69
CA SER A 30 -14.67 -14.13 -9.46
C SER A 30 -14.72 -15.14 -10.61
N PRO A 31 -13.69 -15.97 -10.78
CA PRO A 31 -13.70 -17.07 -11.76
C PRO A 31 -14.91 -18.01 -11.68
N VAL A 32 -15.61 -18.04 -10.54
CA VAL A 32 -16.64 -19.05 -10.25
C VAL A 32 -18.02 -18.47 -9.93
N GLY A 33 -18.17 -17.14 -10.06
CA GLY A 33 -19.43 -16.43 -9.85
C GLY A 33 -19.40 -15.41 -8.72
N GLN A 34 -20.56 -15.19 -8.09
CA GLN A 34 -20.77 -14.18 -7.07
C GLN A 34 -21.29 -14.82 -5.79
N ALA A 35 -21.03 -14.18 -4.66
CA ALA A 35 -21.53 -14.59 -3.36
C ALA A 35 -21.66 -13.38 -2.43
N THR A 36 -22.41 -13.56 -1.36
CA THR A 36 -22.55 -12.55 -0.31
C THR A 36 -22.59 -13.24 1.04
N GLY A 37 -22.01 -12.60 2.05
CA GLY A 37 -22.01 -13.05 3.43
C GLY A 37 -21.99 -11.84 4.37
N GLU A 38 -22.67 -11.96 5.50
CA GLU A 38 -22.60 -10.96 6.56
C GLU A 38 -21.69 -11.45 7.67
N PHE A 39 -20.97 -10.53 8.31
CA PHE A 39 -20.08 -10.84 9.41
C PHE A 39 -20.06 -9.69 10.42
N THR A 40 -19.66 -10.01 11.65
CA THR A 40 -19.34 -9.02 12.67
C THR A 40 -17.85 -9.05 12.91
N LEU A 41 -17.18 -7.90 12.81
CA LEU A 41 -15.75 -7.82 13.04
C LEU A 41 -15.46 -8.10 14.53
N PRO A 42 -14.61 -9.09 14.86
CA PRO A 42 -14.37 -9.50 16.24
C PRO A 42 -13.28 -8.65 16.92
N PHE A 43 -12.82 -7.59 16.26
CA PHE A 43 -11.77 -6.71 16.74
C PHE A 43 -12.31 -5.30 16.93
N ASP A 44 -11.83 -4.64 17.97
CA ASP A 44 -11.94 -3.19 18.10
C ASP A 44 -10.58 -2.50 17.86
N GLU A 45 -10.56 -1.18 17.97
CA GLU A 45 -9.35 -0.36 17.79
C GLU A 45 -8.22 -0.77 18.74
N ARG A 46 -8.54 -1.19 19.97
CA ARG A 46 -7.54 -1.56 20.98
C ARG A 46 -6.86 -2.88 20.63
N ASP A 47 -7.59 -3.81 20.02
CA ASP A 47 -7.01 -5.06 19.52
C ASP A 47 -5.97 -4.78 18.42
N LEU A 48 -6.24 -3.80 17.55
CA LEU A 48 -5.30 -3.37 16.51
C LEU A 48 -4.08 -2.67 17.09
N GLU A 49 -4.25 -1.76 18.04
CA GLU A 49 -3.14 -1.14 18.76
C GLU A 49 -2.24 -2.18 19.42
N LEU A 50 -2.83 -3.17 20.11
CA LEU A 50 -2.09 -4.27 20.73
C LEU A 50 -1.37 -5.14 19.72
N LEU A 51 -1.96 -5.37 18.55
CA LEU A 51 -1.32 -6.08 17.44
C LEU A 51 -0.10 -5.31 16.96
N PHE A 52 -0.26 -4.02 16.59
CA PHE A 52 0.84 -3.19 16.11
C PHE A 52 1.94 -3.01 17.17
N LEU A 53 1.59 -2.88 18.45
CA LEU A 53 2.59 -2.86 19.54
C LEU A 53 3.37 -4.17 19.69
N ARG A 54 2.79 -5.32 19.29
CA ARG A 54 3.50 -6.61 19.26
C ARG A 54 4.38 -6.74 18.02
N LEU A 55 3.92 -6.24 16.88
CA LEU A 55 4.60 -6.34 15.59
C LEU A 55 5.72 -5.28 15.42
N GLY A 56 5.49 -4.05 15.89
CA GLY A 56 6.34 -2.88 15.71
C GLY A 56 7.47 -2.72 16.73
N ARG A 57 7.78 -3.75 17.54
CA ARG A 57 8.95 -3.70 18.43
C ARG A 57 10.23 -3.78 17.58
N PRO A 58 11.09 -2.74 17.56
CA PRO A 58 12.34 -2.81 16.84
C PRO A 58 13.24 -3.89 17.47
N ARG A 59 13.81 -4.78 16.65
CA ARG A 59 14.87 -5.70 17.11
C ARG A 59 16.07 -5.72 16.17
N ARG A 60 17.22 -5.46 16.80
CA ARG A 60 18.61 -5.55 16.32
C ARG A 60 19.09 -6.98 15.96
N SER A 61 18.22 -7.94 15.59
CA SER A 61 18.67 -9.33 15.39
C SER A 61 17.79 -10.17 14.46
N VAL A 62 18.45 -11.07 13.73
CA VAL A 62 17.95 -11.97 12.69
C VAL A 62 16.74 -12.80 13.17
N ARG A 63 15.68 -12.83 12.35
CA ARG A 63 14.41 -13.53 12.59
C ARG A 63 14.65 -15.00 12.99
N ARG A 64 14.20 -15.41 14.18
CA ARG A 64 14.05 -16.83 14.55
C ARG A 64 12.76 -17.38 13.94
N ILE A 65 12.79 -18.62 13.45
CA ILE A 65 11.60 -19.38 13.07
C ILE A 65 10.73 -19.54 14.33
N GLY A 66 9.44 -19.19 14.25
CA GLY A 66 8.49 -19.26 15.38
C GLY A 66 8.52 -18.06 16.34
N SER A 67 8.81 -16.86 15.83
CA SER A 67 8.81 -15.66 16.68
C SER A 67 7.39 -15.33 17.21
N PRO A 68 7.27 -14.78 18.44
CA PRO A 68 5.98 -14.37 19.01
C PRO A 68 5.17 -13.41 18.11
N GLU A 69 5.87 -12.60 17.32
CA GLU A 69 5.31 -11.66 16.36
C GLU A 69 4.64 -12.39 15.19
N MET A 70 5.29 -13.43 14.66
CA MET A 70 4.71 -14.28 13.61
C MET A 70 3.46 -15.03 14.12
N ALA A 71 3.50 -15.53 15.35
CA ALA A 71 2.34 -16.17 15.96
C ALA A 71 1.17 -15.18 16.15
N ALA A 72 1.45 -13.95 16.56
CA ALA A 72 0.44 -12.89 16.67
C ALA A 72 -0.18 -12.54 15.30
N ALA A 73 0.65 -12.39 14.26
CA ALA A 73 0.18 -12.15 12.89
C ALA A 73 -0.67 -13.32 12.37
N GLN A 74 -0.25 -14.57 12.60
CA GLN A 74 -1.01 -15.76 12.20
C GLN A 74 -2.36 -15.85 12.93
N GLN A 75 -2.37 -15.58 14.24
CA GLN A 75 -3.60 -15.61 15.03
C GLN A 75 -4.59 -14.54 14.56
N PHE A 76 -4.13 -13.29 14.45
CA PHE A 76 -4.95 -12.19 13.93
C PHE A 76 -5.45 -12.50 12.52
N GLY A 77 -4.54 -12.90 11.64
CA GLY A 77 -4.80 -13.26 10.26
C GLY A 77 -5.82 -14.38 10.08
N SER A 78 -5.74 -15.40 10.93
CA SER A 78 -6.67 -16.53 10.92
C SER A 78 -8.07 -16.08 11.33
N THR A 79 -8.17 -15.29 12.39
CA THR A 79 -9.44 -14.75 12.86
C THR A 79 -10.06 -13.81 11.82
N LEU A 80 -9.27 -12.93 11.20
CA LEU A 80 -9.74 -12.04 10.12
C LEU A 80 -10.25 -12.85 8.92
N TYR A 81 -9.48 -13.84 8.49
CA TYR A 81 -9.85 -14.71 7.36
C TYR A 81 -11.15 -15.47 7.64
N GLN A 82 -11.25 -16.13 8.81
CA GLN A 82 -12.43 -16.89 9.21
C GLN A 82 -13.67 -16.02 9.46
N THR A 83 -13.48 -14.72 9.75
CA THR A 83 -14.59 -13.77 9.91
C THR A 83 -15.13 -13.35 8.55
N VAL A 84 -14.25 -12.93 7.64
CA VAL A 84 -14.64 -12.33 6.35
C VAL A 84 -15.02 -13.39 5.32
N PHE A 85 -14.25 -14.49 5.25
CA PHE A 85 -14.44 -15.57 4.28
C PHE A 85 -15.22 -16.71 4.91
N THR A 86 -16.54 -16.54 4.99
CA THR A 86 -17.47 -17.57 5.45
C THR A 86 -18.47 -17.96 4.36
N GLY A 87 -19.03 -19.17 4.48
CA GLY A 87 -20.10 -19.65 3.62
C GLY A 87 -19.81 -19.50 2.12
N GLY A 88 -20.70 -18.81 1.41
CA GLY A 88 -20.58 -18.59 -0.04
C GLY A 88 -19.32 -17.82 -0.44
N VAL A 89 -18.87 -16.85 0.37
CA VAL A 89 -17.68 -16.04 0.09
C VAL A 89 -16.42 -16.90 0.15
N GLN A 90 -16.31 -17.75 1.19
CA GLN A 90 -15.21 -18.71 1.32
C GLN A 90 -15.17 -19.69 0.14
N ASN A 91 -16.32 -20.26 -0.21
CA ASN A 91 -16.44 -21.21 -1.31
C ASN A 91 -16.04 -20.58 -2.65
N CYS A 92 -16.40 -19.30 -2.87
CA CYS A 92 -15.97 -18.58 -4.06
C CYS A 92 -14.45 -18.40 -4.08
N LEU A 93 -13.83 -17.99 -2.98
CA LEU A 93 -12.38 -17.80 -2.92
C LEU A 93 -11.66 -19.11 -3.21
N GLN A 94 -12.00 -20.19 -2.49
CA GLN A 94 -11.34 -21.49 -2.62
C GLN A 94 -11.46 -22.06 -4.04
N ARG A 95 -12.64 -22.05 -4.63
CA ARG A 95 -12.83 -22.52 -6.01
C ARG A 95 -12.15 -21.62 -7.04
N SER A 96 -11.99 -20.33 -6.75
CA SER A 96 -11.22 -19.41 -7.61
C SER A 96 -9.74 -19.73 -7.58
N LEU A 97 -9.19 -20.05 -6.40
CA LEU A 97 -7.80 -20.49 -6.24
C LEU A 97 -7.55 -21.80 -6.98
N ASP A 98 -8.45 -22.77 -6.86
CA ASP A 98 -8.36 -24.06 -7.58
C ASP A 98 -8.42 -23.85 -9.11
N ALA A 99 -9.36 -23.03 -9.58
CA ALA A 99 -9.51 -22.72 -11.00
C ALA A 99 -8.25 -22.04 -11.56
N ALA A 100 -7.69 -21.06 -10.84
CA ALA A 100 -6.46 -20.38 -11.26
C ALA A 100 -5.26 -21.34 -11.29
N ARG A 101 -5.10 -22.17 -10.26
CA ARG A 101 -4.04 -23.17 -10.18
C ARG A 101 -4.09 -24.15 -11.36
N SER A 102 -5.28 -24.62 -11.74
CA SER A 102 -5.47 -25.51 -12.89
C SER A 102 -5.05 -24.90 -14.23
N GLN A 103 -5.03 -23.57 -14.33
CA GLN A 103 -4.65 -22.81 -15.52
C GLN A 103 -3.20 -22.28 -15.46
N GLY A 104 -2.45 -22.58 -14.40
CA GLY A 104 -1.12 -21.99 -14.19
C GLY A 104 -1.15 -20.47 -13.96
N ARG A 105 -2.24 -19.97 -13.36
CA ARG A 105 -2.50 -18.54 -13.10
C ARG A 105 -2.57 -18.26 -11.59
N GLY A 106 -2.41 -17.00 -11.21
CA GLY A 106 -2.71 -16.51 -9.87
C GLY A 106 -4.14 -15.98 -9.73
N VAL A 107 -4.55 -15.67 -8.50
CA VAL A 107 -5.78 -14.91 -8.18
C VAL A 107 -5.37 -13.58 -7.57
N ARG A 108 -5.73 -12.47 -8.21
CA ARG A 108 -5.56 -11.13 -7.64
C ARG A 108 -6.77 -10.78 -6.79
N LEU A 109 -6.58 -10.68 -5.49
CA LEU A 109 -7.63 -10.30 -4.53
C LEU A 109 -7.75 -8.77 -4.53
N ARG A 110 -8.82 -8.23 -5.09
CA ARG A 110 -9.10 -6.78 -5.11
C ARG A 110 -10.11 -6.45 -4.02
N LEU A 111 -9.65 -5.75 -3.00
CA LEU A 111 -10.45 -5.33 -1.85
C LEU A 111 -11.03 -3.93 -2.09
N ARG A 112 -12.35 -3.83 -2.07
CA ARG A 112 -13.08 -2.56 -2.22
C ARG A 112 -13.70 -2.22 -0.87
N LEU A 113 -13.09 -1.25 -0.18
CA LEU A 113 -13.40 -0.91 1.20
C LEU A 113 -14.05 0.47 1.35
N SER A 114 -14.42 1.12 0.25
CA SER A 114 -14.96 2.49 0.24
C SER A 114 -16.21 2.65 1.10
N ASP A 115 -17.05 1.61 1.18
CA ASP A 115 -18.27 1.60 1.99
C ASP A 115 -18.04 1.03 3.42
N ALA A 116 -16.79 0.74 3.78
CA ALA A 116 -16.38 0.31 5.12
C ALA A 116 -15.04 0.93 5.55
N PRO A 117 -14.98 2.27 5.76
CA PRO A 117 -13.72 2.96 6.05
C PRO A 117 -12.92 2.39 7.23
N VAL A 118 -13.61 1.93 8.29
CA VAL A 118 -12.99 1.33 9.48
C VAL A 118 -12.16 0.07 9.17
N LEU A 119 -12.40 -0.57 8.03
CA LEU A 119 -11.67 -1.75 7.60
C LEU A 119 -10.44 -1.41 6.75
N THR A 120 -10.22 -0.13 6.42
CA THR A 120 -9.07 0.31 5.61
C THR A 120 -7.76 0.10 6.35
N ASP A 121 -7.77 0.36 7.65
CA ASP A 121 -6.61 0.27 8.55
C ASP A 121 -6.30 -1.16 9.00
N LEU A 122 -7.14 -2.14 8.64
CA LEU A 122 -6.83 -3.54 8.89
C LEU A 122 -5.65 -3.98 8.03
N PRO A 123 -4.67 -4.72 8.59
CA PRO A 123 -3.55 -5.28 7.84
C PRO A 123 -4.00 -6.54 7.09
N TRP A 124 -4.70 -6.35 5.99
CA TRP A 124 -5.22 -7.40 5.10
C TRP A 124 -4.13 -8.34 4.58
N GLU A 125 -2.89 -7.87 4.55
CA GLU A 125 -1.67 -8.60 4.22
C GLU A 125 -1.45 -9.79 5.17
N PHE A 126 -1.98 -9.73 6.39
CA PHE A 126 -1.95 -10.84 7.34
C PHE A 126 -3.08 -11.85 7.16
N LEU A 127 -3.96 -11.73 6.16
CA LEU A 127 -4.96 -12.78 5.87
C LEU A 127 -4.28 -14.16 5.78
N PHE A 128 -4.61 -15.03 6.73
CA PHE A 128 -4.00 -16.34 6.85
C PHE A 128 -5.04 -17.41 6.53
N ASP A 129 -4.82 -18.13 5.42
CA ASP A 129 -5.68 -19.24 5.05
C ASP A 129 -5.40 -20.44 5.96
N THR A 130 -6.28 -20.66 6.93
CA THR A 130 -6.15 -21.76 7.89
C THR A 130 -6.23 -23.14 7.24
N ASN A 131 -6.86 -23.26 6.07
CA ASN A 131 -6.97 -24.56 5.38
C ASN A 131 -5.64 -25.00 4.79
N HIS A 132 -4.82 -24.05 4.35
CA HIS A 132 -3.54 -24.28 3.68
C HIS A 132 -2.33 -23.79 4.50
N SER A 133 -2.56 -23.27 5.70
CA SER A 133 -1.54 -22.80 6.65
C SER A 133 -0.52 -21.81 6.07
N HIS A 134 -0.99 -20.82 5.29
CA HIS A 134 -0.13 -19.77 4.75
C HIS A 134 -0.83 -18.40 4.69
N PHE A 135 -0.02 -17.34 4.69
CA PHE A 135 -0.49 -15.98 4.42
C PHE A 135 -0.78 -15.82 2.93
N LEU A 136 -1.96 -15.30 2.58
CA LEU A 136 -2.33 -15.08 1.19
C LEU A 136 -1.36 -14.10 0.50
N ALA A 137 -0.98 -13.01 1.16
CA ALA A 137 -0.10 -12.00 0.59
C ALA A 137 1.36 -12.45 0.40
N TYR A 138 1.77 -13.60 0.94
CA TYR A 138 3.15 -14.10 0.81
C TYR A 138 3.40 -14.86 -0.49
N SER A 139 2.34 -15.23 -1.21
CA SER A 139 2.45 -15.91 -2.49
C SER A 139 2.31 -14.88 -3.61
N THR A 140 3.24 -14.93 -4.57
CA THR A 140 3.10 -14.17 -5.82
C THR A 140 1.87 -14.59 -6.62
N ALA A 141 1.26 -15.74 -6.33
CA ALA A 141 0.02 -16.18 -6.94
C ALA A 141 -1.23 -15.53 -6.33
N THR A 142 -1.13 -14.88 -5.17
CA THR A 142 -2.29 -14.28 -4.47
C THR A 142 -2.04 -12.85 -3.98
N PRO A 143 -1.69 -11.90 -4.90
CA PRO A 143 -1.50 -10.52 -4.51
C PRO A 143 -2.81 -9.90 -4.02
N ILE A 144 -2.71 -9.10 -2.95
CA ILE A 144 -3.82 -8.32 -2.40
C ILE A 144 -3.67 -6.88 -2.89
N VAL A 145 -4.75 -6.32 -3.40
CA VAL A 145 -4.81 -4.95 -3.94
C VAL A 145 -5.99 -4.22 -3.30
N ARG A 146 -5.73 -3.11 -2.62
CA ARG A 146 -6.79 -2.15 -2.25
C ARG A 146 -7.23 -1.43 -3.52
N TYR A 147 -8.48 -1.63 -3.92
CA TYR A 147 -9.04 -1.13 -5.18
C TYR A 147 -10.07 -0.03 -4.90
N LEU A 148 -9.90 1.12 -5.57
CA LEU A 148 -10.84 2.23 -5.52
C LEU A 148 -11.67 2.27 -6.80
N ASP A 149 -12.97 2.47 -6.65
CA ASP A 149 -13.87 2.70 -7.77
C ASP A 149 -13.70 4.12 -8.31
N LEU A 150 -12.92 4.24 -9.38
CA LEU A 150 -12.72 5.50 -10.09
C LEU A 150 -13.55 5.53 -11.38
N PRO A 151 -14.16 6.67 -11.72
CA PRO A 151 -14.98 6.81 -12.92
C PRO A 151 -14.16 6.77 -14.22
N GLN A 152 -12.83 6.92 -14.15
CA GLN A 152 -11.94 6.82 -15.31
C GLN A 152 -11.29 5.43 -15.37
N GLY A 153 -11.39 4.79 -16.53
CA GLY A 153 -10.66 3.55 -16.80
C GLY A 153 -9.16 3.82 -16.88
N MET A 154 -8.36 3.06 -16.13
CA MET A 154 -6.90 3.10 -16.25
C MET A 154 -6.48 2.42 -17.55
N GLY A 155 -5.77 3.15 -18.41
CA GLY A 155 -5.22 2.60 -19.65
C GLY A 155 -4.15 1.52 -19.37
N PRO A 156 -3.95 0.56 -20.29
CA PRO A 156 -2.92 -0.46 -20.15
C PRO A 156 -1.52 0.16 -20.02
N LEU A 157 -0.68 -0.47 -19.21
CA LEU A 157 0.71 -0.08 -18.99
C LEU A 157 1.58 -0.56 -20.16
N ALA A 158 1.73 0.28 -21.18
CA ALA A 158 2.83 0.15 -22.14
C ALA A 158 3.87 1.22 -21.78
N VAL A 159 4.98 0.81 -21.17
CA VAL A 159 6.15 1.66 -21.04
C VAL A 159 7.28 1.02 -21.83
N GLU A 160 7.84 1.77 -22.76
CA GLU A 160 9.05 1.36 -23.47
C GLU A 160 10.25 1.72 -22.58
N PRO A 161 11.21 0.81 -22.37
CA PRO A 161 12.42 1.14 -21.64
C PRO A 161 13.20 2.32 -22.27
N PRO A 162 13.92 3.13 -21.48
CA PRO A 162 14.11 2.97 -20.03
C PRO A 162 12.92 3.47 -19.19
N LEU A 163 12.59 2.73 -18.14
CA LEU A 163 11.69 3.17 -17.08
C LEU A 163 12.38 4.27 -16.26
N LYS A 164 12.02 5.53 -16.53
CA LYS A 164 12.44 6.69 -15.73
C LYS A 164 11.81 6.77 -14.35
N ILE A 165 12.64 6.83 -13.31
CA ILE A 165 12.26 6.90 -11.90
C ILE A 165 12.78 8.22 -11.31
N LEU A 166 11.88 9.04 -10.76
CA LEU A 166 12.25 10.22 -9.99
C LEU A 166 12.24 9.88 -8.50
N VAL A 167 13.41 9.89 -7.88
CA VAL A 167 13.60 9.60 -6.45
C VAL A 167 13.74 10.91 -5.68
N MET A 168 12.95 11.07 -4.63
CA MET A 168 12.94 12.23 -3.76
C MET A 168 13.10 11.78 -2.32
N ILE A 169 14.22 12.13 -1.69
CA ILE A 169 14.54 11.77 -0.31
C ILE A 169 14.49 13.03 0.55
N ALA A 170 13.48 13.15 1.41
CA ALA A 170 13.28 14.30 2.28
C ALA A 170 13.84 14.04 3.68
N ASN A 171 14.70 14.95 4.18
CA ASN A 171 15.29 14.86 5.51
C ASN A 171 15.30 16.24 6.19
N PRO A 172 14.13 16.76 6.59
CA PRO A 172 14.04 18.07 7.20
C PRO A 172 14.77 18.11 8.56
N ARG A 173 15.33 19.27 8.92
CA ARG A 173 16.27 19.43 10.05
C ARG A 173 15.60 19.79 11.38
N ASP A 174 14.28 19.79 11.44
CA ASP A 174 13.53 20.16 12.63
C ASP A 174 13.59 19.09 13.74
N TYR A 175 13.50 19.54 14.99
CA TYR A 175 13.49 18.67 16.16
C TYR A 175 12.16 17.90 16.22
N GLY A 176 12.20 16.57 16.13
CA GLY A 176 11.02 15.71 16.33
C GLY A 176 11.00 14.43 15.50
N TYR A 177 11.85 14.33 14.47
CA TYR A 177 11.97 13.16 13.61
C TYR A 177 13.39 12.57 13.72
N GLU A 178 13.50 11.24 13.60
CA GLU A 178 14.81 10.60 13.51
C GLU A 178 15.46 10.96 12.18
N PRO A 179 16.68 11.54 12.16
CA PRO A 179 17.32 11.91 10.92
C PRO A 179 17.52 10.72 10.00
N LEU A 180 17.19 10.88 8.73
CA LEU A 180 17.47 9.88 7.70
C LEU A 180 18.92 10.00 7.23
N ASP A 181 19.59 8.86 7.05
CA ASP A 181 20.84 8.79 6.30
C ASP A 181 20.51 8.82 4.80
N VAL A 182 20.38 10.04 4.27
CA VAL A 182 19.97 10.30 2.88
C VAL A 182 20.85 9.56 1.89
N GLU A 183 22.16 9.47 2.15
CA GLU A 183 23.08 8.80 1.25
C GLU A 183 22.93 7.28 1.34
N ALA A 184 22.78 6.72 2.54
CA ALA A 184 22.48 5.30 2.67
C ALA A 184 21.14 4.92 2.00
N GLU A 185 20.09 5.74 2.11
CA GLU A 185 18.82 5.49 1.41
C GLU A 185 18.99 5.56 -0.11
N TRP A 186 19.74 6.54 -0.62
CA TRP A 186 20.06 6.62 -2.05
C TRP A 186 20.82 5.39 -2.54
N GLN A 187 21.85 4.96 -1.81
CA GLN A 187 22.64 3.78 -2.17
C GLN A 187 21.82 2.48 -2.15
N LYS A 188 20.83 2.35 -1.27
CA LYS A 188 19.90 1.20 -1.29
C LYS A 188 19.07 1.19 -2.57
N VAL A 189 18.49 2.33 -2.96
CA VAL A 189 17.66 2.44 -4.17
C VAL A 189 18.50 2.19 -5.43
N HIS A 190 19.62 2.90 -5.56
CA HIS A 190 20.54 2.75 -6.70
C HIS A 190 21.11 1.32 -6.76
N GLY A 191 21.57 0.76 -5.63
CA GLY A 191 22.10 -0.59 -5.58
C GLY A 191 21.08 -1.68 -5.97
N ALA A 192 19.80 -1.50 -5.60
CA ALA A 192 18.74 -2.43 -5.99
C ALA A 192 18.38 -2.36 -7.49
N LEU A 193 18.67 -1.25 -8.15
CA LEU A 193 18.35 -0.99 -9.56
C LEU A 193 19.57 -1.03 -10.48
N ALA A 194 20.78 -1.15 -9.95
CA ALA A 194 22.04 -1.04 -10.69
C ALA A 194 22.10 -1.97 -11.91
N GLU A 195 21.72 -3.24 -11.76
CA GLU A 195 21.70 -4.19 -12.88
C GLU A 195 20.72 -3.77 -13.99
N LEU A 196 19.58 -3.17 -13.63
CA LEU A 196 18.59 -2.70 -14.61
C LEU A 196 19.04 -1.39 -15.29
N GLU A 197 19.75 -0.52 -14.57
CA GLU A 197 20.36 0.69 -15.15
C GLU A 197 21.51 0.33 -16.10
N GLU A 198 22.37 -0.62 -15.74
CA GLU A 198 23.44 -1.14 -16.61
C GLU A 198 22.90 -1.76 -17.91
N GLN A 199 21.73 -2.39 -17.84
CA GLN A 199 21.03 -2.96 -19.00
C GLN A 199 20.24 -1.90 -19.81
N GLY A 200 20.21 -0.63 -19.38
CA GLY A 200 19.44 0.44 -20.01
C GLY A 200 17.92 0.27 -19.90
N LEU A 201 17.46 -0.55 -18.94
CA LEU A 201 16.04 -0.83 -18.71
C LEU A 201 15.38 0.20 -17.79
N VAL A 202 16.18 0.85 -16.94
CA VAL A 202 15.75 1.83 -15.94
C VAL A 202 16.71 3.02 -16.00
N GLU A 203 16.19 4.20 -15.67
CA GLU A 203 16.98 5.41 -15.44
C GLU A 203 16.53 6.05 -14.13
N VAL A 204 17.43 6.22 -13.17
CA VAL A 204 17.10 6.77 -11.85
C VAL A 204 17.63 8.19 -11.71
N THR A 205 16.72 9.16 -11.52
CA THR A 205 17.07 10.55 -11.21
C THR A 205 16.83 10.84 -9.73
N ARG A 206 17.86 11.28 -9.01
CA ARG A 206 17.72 11.84 -7.65
C ARG A 206 17.35 13.31 -7.72
N LEU A 207 16.33 13.72 -6.97
CA LEU A 207 16.03 15.13 -6.73
C LEU A 207 17.03 15.68 -5.70
N GLU A 208 17.74 16.75 -6.06
CA GLU A 208 18.80 17.33 -5.21
C GLU A 208 18.26 17.95 -3.90
N VAL A 209 17.07 18.57 -3.97
CA VAL A 209 16.42 19.23 -2.83
C VAL A 209 14.98 18.77 -2.74
N ALA A 210 14.54 18.35 -1.57
CA ALA A 210 13.24 17.73 -1.39
C ALA A 210 12.09 18.73 -1.12
N THR A 211 12.10 19.87 -1.83
CA THR A 211 10.99 20.84 -1.76
C THR A 211 9.92 20.57 -2.83
N LEU A 212 8.69 21.00 -2.54
CA LEU A 212 7.58 20.92 -3.51
C LEU A 212 7.89 21.71 -4.79
N GLY A 213 8.56 22.85 -4.67
CA GLY A 213 8.98 23.68 -5.80
C GLY A 213 10.05 23.00 -6.67
N ALA A 214 11.01 22.29 -6.06
CA ALA A 214 12.00 21.51 -6.78
C ALA A 214 11.36 20.35 -7.54
N LEU A 215 10.44 19.61 -6.90
CA LEU A 215 9.69 18.54 -7.53
C LEU A 215 8.91 19.05 -8.75
N GLN A 216 8.18 20.18 -8.60
CA GLN A 216 7.45 20.78 -9.70
C GLN A 216 8.36 21.17 -10.88
N ARG A 217 9.53 21.76 -10.59
CA ARG A 217 10.49 22.13 -11.64
C ARG A 217 11.04 20.91 -12.35
N GLN A 218 11.32 19.83 -11.63
CA GLN A 218 11.85 18.60 -12.21
C GLN A 218 10.84 17.89 -13.11
N LEU A 219 9.59 17.75 -12.66
CA LEU A 219 8.50 17.16 -13.46
C LEU A 219 8.21 17.94 -14.76
N ARG A 220 8.50 19.24 -14.80
CA ARG A 220 8.38 20.06 -16.03
C ARG A 220 9.54 19.87 -17.01
N ARG A 221 10.68 19.36 -16.56
CA ARG A 221 11.90 19.22 -17.36
C ARG A 221 11.97 17.90 -18.10
N ASP A 222 11.43 16.83 -17.50
CA ASP A 222 11.47 15.49 -18.07
C ASP A 222 10.22 14.69 -17.69
N SER A 223 9.92 13.67 -18.48
CA SER A 223 8.91 12.65 -18.20
C SER A 223 9.43 11.60 -17.22
N TYR A 224 8.55 11.09 -16.38
CA TYR A 224 8.83 10.09 -15.36
C TYR A 224 7.68 9.10 -15.28
N HIS A 225 8.01 7.82 -15.12
CA HIS A 225 7.02 6.75 -14.99
C HIS A 225 6.75 6.39 -13.54
N ILE A 226 7.75 6.58 -12.68
CA ILE A 226 7.69 6.26 -11.26
C ILE A 226 8.15 7.48 -10.45
N PHE A 227 7.35 7.87 -9.45
CA PHE A 227 7.76 8.81 -8.41
C PHE A 227 8.03 8.02 -7.13
N HIS A 228 9.25 8.07 -6.61
CA HIS A 228 9.65 7.37 -5.40
C HIS A 228 9.99 8.38 -4.31
N PHE A 229 9.12 8.50 -3.31
CA PHE A 229 9.37 9.29 -2.12
C PHE A 229 10.01 8.44 -1.02
N VAL A 230 11.04 8.97 -0.38
CA VAL A 230 11.64 8.46 0.85
C VAL A 230 11.62 9.56 1.89
N GLY A 231 11.10 9.31 3.08
CA GLY A 231 10.97 10.37 4.09
C GLY A 231 10.17 9.97 5.32
N HIS A 232 9.49 10.94 5.91
CA HIS A 232 8.56 10.74 7.01
C HIS A 232 7.13 11.07 6.60
N GLY A 233 6.19 10.45 7.31
CA GLY A 233 4.77 10.77 7.24
C GLY A 233 4.33 11.48 8.51
N GLY A 234 3.27 12.27 8.37
CA GLY A 234 2.64 12.95 9.49
C GLY A 234 1.14 13.03 9.29
N PHE A 235 0.40 13.18 10.37
CA PHE A 235 -1.04 13.36 10.34
C PHE A 235 -1.39 14.80 10.66
N ASP A 236 -2.19 15.42 9.81
CA ASP A 236 -2.73 16.75 10.04
C ASP A 236 -4.07 16.64 10.80
N GLU A 237 -4.05 16.98 12.09
CA GLU A 237 -5.23 16.93 12.94
C GLU A 237 -6.34 17.89 12.49
N GLN A 238 -6.02 18.99 11.80
CA GLN A 238 -7.03 19.95 11.35
C GLN A 238 -7.83 19.41 10.16
N THR A 239 -7.14 18.76 9.23
CA THR A 239 -7.76 18.19 8.03
C THR A 239 -8.13 16.72 8.19
N GLN A 240 -7.77 16.10 9.33
CA GLN A 240 -7.91 14.67 9.60
C GLN A 240 -7.34 13.83 8.44
N SER A 241 -6.18 14.24 7.92
CA SER A 241 -5.59 13.64 6.73
C SER A 241 -4.10 13.36 6.87
N GLY A 242 -3.67 12.28 6.23
CA GLY A 242 -2.26 11.95 6.11
C GLY A 242 -1.50 12.91 5.20
N ALA A 243 -0.24 13.16 5.55
CA ALA A 243 0.67 14.04 4.83
C ALA A 243 2.08 13.45 4.78
N LEU A 244 2.84 13.82 3.76
CA LEU A 244 4.28 13.58 3.68
C LEU A 244 5.03 14.80 4.23
N LEU A 245 6.13 14.56 4.93
CA LEU A 245 7.03 15.60 5.39
C LEU A 245 8.10 15.87 4.33
N LEU A 246 7.95 17.00 3.64
CA LEU A 246 8.92 17.53 2.69
C LEU A 246 9.80 18.59 3.35
N GLU A 247 10.77 19.09 2.60
CA GLU A 247 11.55 20.25 2.99
C GLU A 247 10.87 21.55 2.53
N ASP A 248 10.94 22.60 3.35
CA ASP A 248 10.77 23.98 2.92
C ASP A 248 12.09 24.58 2.40
N GLU A 249 12.07 25.85 2.01
CA GLU A 249 13.25 26.54 1.47
C GLU A 249 14.36 26.75 2.52
N ASP A 250 14.04 26.64 3.82
CA ASP A 250 14.98 26.72 4.94
C ASP A 250 15.46 25.32 5.40
N GLY A 251 15.03 24.25 4.72
CA GLY A 251 15.34 22.86 5.07
C GLY A 251 14.61 22.35 6.32
N ARG A 252 13.48 22.97 6.70
CA ARG A 252 12.60 22.53 7.79
C ARG A 252 11.44 21.71 7.25
N SER A 253 10.71 21.05 8.15
CA SER A 253 9.59 20.23 7.75
C SER A 253 8.44 21.07 7.20
N ARG A 254 7.90 20.58 6.08
CA ARG A 254 6.66 21.06 5.47
C ARG A 254 5.75 19.87 5.24
N MET A 255 4.62 19.87 5.93
CA MET A 255 3.58 18.87 5.69
C MET A 255 2.91 19.13 4.33
N VAL A 256 2.87 18.10 3.49
CA VAL A 256 2.21 18.13 2.18
C VAL A 256 1.19 17.00 2.12
N SER A 257 -0.09 17.37 2.07
CA SER A 257 -1.17 16.40 1.97
C SER A 257 -1.19 15.69 0.60
N GLY A 258 -1.83 14.52 0.55
CA GLY A 258 -2.04 13.80 -0.71
C GLY A 258 -2.82 14.61 -1.75
N HIS A 259 -3.64 15.58 -1.33
CA HIS A 259 -4.31 16.50 -2.24
C HIS A 259 -3.33 17.38 -3.01
N TYR A 260 -2.40 18.06 -2.32
CA TYR A 260 -1.40 18.92 -2.97
C TYR A 260 -0.42 18.13 -3.82
N LEU A 261 0.06 17.00 -3.29
CA LEU A 261 0.96 16.12 -4.05
C LEU A 261 0.27 15.54 -5.28
N GLY A 262 -0.97 15.06 -5.14
CA GLY A 262 -1.74 14.51 -6.25
C GLY A 262 -2.05 15.55 -7.31
N ALA A 263 -2.37 16.78 -6.94
CA ALA A 263 -2.56 17.88 -7.89
C ALA A 263 -1.28 18.18 -8.70
N LEU A 264 -0.10 18.04 -8.08
CA LEU A 264 1.18 18.21 -8.77
C LEU A 264 1.49 17.06 -9.74
N LEU A 265 1.18 15.83 -9.34
CA LEU A 265 1.50 14.61 -10.09
C LEU A 265 0.48 14.26 -11.17
N ARG A 266 -0.79 14.67 -11.03
CA ARG A 266 -1.92 14.32 -11.90
C ARG A 266 -1.68 14.57 -13.38
N ASP A 267 -1.13 15.74 -13.73
CA ASP A 267 -0.92 16.14 -15.12
C ASP A 267 0.38 15.58 -15.71
N HIS A 268 1.14 14.81 -14.92
CA HIS A 268 2.29 14.07 -15.40
C HIS A 268 1.83 12.77 -16.04
N PHE A 269 1.26 12.83 -17.25
CA PHE A 269 0.58 11.70 -17.90
C PHE A 269 1.45 10.46 -18.13
N SER A 270 2.77 10.58 -18.08
CA SER A 270 3.71 9.45 -18.13
C SER A 270 3.77 8.69 -16.80
N LEU A 271 3.36 9.29 -15.68
CA LEU A 271 3.42 8.70 -14.36
C LEU A 271 2.43 7.55 -14.24
N ARG A 272 2.89 6.44 -13.68
CA ARG A 272 2.16 5.19 -13.56
C ARG A 272 2.16 4.64 -12.15
N LEU A 273 3.20 4.95 -11.37
CA LEU A 273 3.37 4.47 -10.02
C LEU A 273 3.92 5.57 -9.13
N ALA A 274 3.34 5.71 -7.94
CA ALA A 274 4.01 6.37 -6.83
C ALA A 274 4.42 5.33 -5.77
N LEU A 275 5.67 5.38 -5.31
CA LEU A 275 6.18 4.58 -4.22
C LEU A 275 6.47 5.49 -3.02
N LEU A 276 5.68 5.35 -1.96
CA LEU A 276 5.79 6.13 -0.73
C LEU A 276 6.50 5.26 0.34
N ASN A 277 7.82 5.37 0.38
CA ASN A 277 8.67 4.68 1.35
C ASN A 277 9.00 5.62 2.50
N ALA A 278 8.04 5.86 3.38
CA ALA A 278 8.26 6.74 4.52
C ALA A 278 7.83 6.10 5.83
N CYS A 279 8.62 6.33 6.88
CA CYS A 279 8.37 5.80 8.21
C CYS A 279 7.36 6.69 8.94
N GLU A 280 6.55 6.10 9.83
CA GLU A 280 5.83 6.87 10.84
C GLU A 280 6.87 7.68 11.64
N GLY A 281 6.73 9.02 11.63
CA GLY A 281 7.42 9.84 12.62
C GLY A 281 6.97 9.42 14.04
N ALA A 282 7.71 9.82 15.07
CA ALA A 282 7.54 9.37 16.47
C ALA A 282 6.19 9.68 17.15
N ARG A 283 5.13 10.03 16.40
CA ARG A 283 3.78 10.23 16.88
C ARG A 283 2.88 9.12 16.35
N THR A 284 2.40 8.30 17.28
CA THR A 284 1.30 7.35 17.13
C THR A 284 0.01 8.08 16.74
N SER A 285 -0.09 8.43 15.46
CA SER A 285 -1.35 8.84 14.84
C SER A 285 -2.23 7.60 14.69
N ARG A 286 -3.53 7.78 14.92
CA ARG A 286 -4.57 6.73 14.86
C ARG A 286 -4.88 6.25 13.43
N VAL A 287 -4.42 7.00 12.43
CA VAL A 287 -4.67 6.77 11.01
C VAL A 287 -3.31 6.74 10.32
N ASP A 288 -3.07 5.70 9.51
CA ASP A 288 -1.87 5.58 8.68
C ASP A 288 -1.82 6.78 7.71
N PRO A 289 -0.86 7.71 7.89
CA PRO A 289 -0.74 8.88 7.05
C PRO A 289 -0.57 8.54 5.56
N PHE A 290 0.05 7.39 5.26
CA PHE A 290 0.37 7.00 3.91
C PHE A 290 -0.77 6.29 3.22
N ALA A 291 -1.58 5.51 3.94
CA ALA A 291 -2.85 5.02 3.41
C ALA A 291 -3.73 6.19 2.92
N GLY A 292 -3.79 7.27 3.73
CA GLY A 292 -4.47 8.50 3.35
C GLY A 292 -3.88 9.14 2.09
N VAL A 293 -2.56 9.39 2.06
CA VAL A 293 -1.90 10.00 0.89
C VAL A 293 -2.06 9.12 -0.37
N ALA A 294 -1.84 7.81 -0.24
CA ALA A 294 -1.93 6.86 -1.35
C ALA A 294 -3.33 6.82 -1.96
N GLN A 295 -4.37 6.76 -1.12
CA GLN A 295 -5.76 6.81 -1.58
C GLN A 295 -6.03 8.11 -2.35
N HIS A 296 -5.57 9.25 -1.84
CA HIS A 296 -5.72 10.52 -2.54
C HIS A 296 -4.99 10.55 -3.88
N LEU A 297 -3.75 10.04 -3.96
CA LEU A 297 -3.01 9.98 -5.22
C LEU A 297 -3.74 9.14 -6.28
N VAL A 298 -4.29 7.98 -5.89
CA VAL A 298 -5.09 7.14 -6.80
C VAL A 298 -6.35 7.89 -7.24
N GLN A 299 -7.08 8.53 -6.33
CA GLN A 299 -8.23 9.39 -6.65
C GLN A 299 -7.89 10.58 -7.55
N GLN A 300 -6.66 11.07 -7.48
CA GLN A 300 -6.17 12.14 -8.35
C GLN A 300 -5.74 11.63 -9.73
N GLY A 301 -5.81 10.33 -10.01
CA GLY A 301 -5.57 9.74 -11.32
C GLY A 301 -4.21 9.03 -11.45
N ILE A 302 -3.45 8.90 -10.36
CA ILE A 302 -2.23 8.07 -10.39
C ILE A 302 -2.64 6.59 -10.45
N PRO A 303 -2.21 5.82 -11.46
CA PRO A 303 -2.76 4.47 -11.68
C PRO A 303 -2.48 3.47 -10.56
N ALA A 304 -1.34 3.60 -9.87
CA ALA A 304 -0.99 2.74 -8.77
C ALA A 304 -0.16 3.49 -7.72
N VAL A 305 -0.34 3.10 -6.46
CA VAL A 305 0.50 3.58 -5.36
C VAL A 305 0.89 2.38 -4.51
N ILE A 306 2.16 2.31 -4.14
CA ILE A 306 2.66 1.42 -3.11
C ILE A 306 3.07 2.31 -1.94
N ALA A 307 2.51 2.04 -0.77
CA ALA A 307 2.79 2.76 0.45
C ALA A 307 3.08 1.75 1.57
N MET A 308 3.92 2.16 2.52
CA MET A 308 4.04 1.42 3.77
C MET A 308 2.80 1.67 4.63
N GLN A 309 2.44 0.66 5.42
CA GLN A 309 1.43 0.73 6.47
C GLN A 309 2.10 0.59 7.83
#